data_AF-A0A1G0M108-F1
#
_entry.id   AF-A0A1G0M108-F1
#
_cell.length_a   1.000
_cell.length_b   1.000
_cell.length_c   1.000
_cell.angle_alpha   90.00
_cell.angle_beta   90.00
_cell.angle_gamma   90.00
#
_symmetry.space_group_name_H-M   'P 1'
#
loop_
_entity.id
_entity.type
_entity.pdbx_description
1 polymer ?
#
loop_
_entity_poly.entity_id
_entity_poly.type
_entity_poly.pdbx_seq_one_letter_code
_entity_poly.pdbx_strand_id
1 'polypeptide(L)'
;MNPAEPAVHDLPPVRFAAGLVPVRVEVRRCEDGTWRGRLYFGVEGEDPAVSTGEILYGVTENDFWESVRDLRDHHLRDLYRSLTE
;
A
#
# COMPACT_ATOMS: atom_id res chain seq x y z
N MET A 1 8.53 20.46 -5.18
CA MET A 1 8.06 19.23 -4.53
C MET A 1 6.97 19.65 -3.57
N ASN A 2 5.70 19.54 -3.96
CA ASN A 2 4.60 19.86 -3.07
C ASN A 2 4.43 18.67 -2.11
N PRO A 3 4.61 18.83 -0.79
CA PRO A 3 4.54 17.70 0.15
C PRO A 3 3.15 17.05 0.21
N ALA A 4 2.13 17.66 -0.39
CA ALA A 4 0.78 17.12 -0.51
C ALA A 4 0.61 16.16 -1.70
N GLU A 5 1.56 16.09 -2.63
CA GLU A 5 1.46 15.16 -3.76
C GLU A 5 1.69 13.72 -3.27
N PRO A 6 0.72 12.81 -3.49
CA PRO A 6 0.91 11.41 -3.13
C PRO A 6 2.04 10.80 -3.97
N ALA A 7 2.98 10.13 -3.31
CA ALA A 7 4.03 9.36 -3.95
C ALA A 7 3.64 7.87 -3.96
N VAL A 8 3.93 7.17 -5.06
CA VAL A 8 3.67 5.73 -5.18
C VAL A 8 5.00 4.99 -5.16
N HIS A 9 5.10 3.96 -4.32
CA HIS A 9 6.28 3.11 -4.21
C HIS A 9 5.92 1.65 -4.46
N ASP A 10 6.74 0.96 -5.23
CA ASP A 10 6.62 -0.49 -5.40
C ASP A 10 7.08 -1.23 -4.14
N LEU A 11 6.28 -2.20 -3.72
CA LEU A 11 6.59 -3.15 -2.66
C LEU A 11 6.92 -4.52 -3.27
N PRO A 12 7.57 -5.42 -2.51
CA PRO A 12 7.74 -6.79 -2.95
C PRO A 12 6.39 -7.42 -3.34
N PRO A 13 6.29 -8.07 -4.51
CA PRO A 13 5.04 -8.69 -4.93
C PRO A 13 4.66 -9.85 -3.99
N VAL A 14 3.37 -10.02 -3.76
CA VAL A 14 2.82 -11.10 -2.93
C VAL A 14 2.49 -12.31 -3.79
N ARG A 15 2.74 -13.52 -3.29
CA ARG A 15 2.30 -14.75 -3.96
C ARG A 15 0.84 -15.03 -3.66
N PHE A 16 0.01 -15.04 -4.69
CA PHE A 16 -1.40 -15.39 -4.59
C PHE A 16 -1.77 -16.47 -5.60
N ALA A 17 -2.38 -17.56 -5.11
CA ALA A 17 -2.67 -18.75 -5.91
C ALA A 17 -1.44 -19.23 -6.71
N ALA A 18 -1.50 -19.19 -8.04
CA ALA A 18 -0.40 -19.56 -8.95
C ALA A 18 0.41 -18.35 -9.47
N GLY A 19 0.07 -17.13 -9.06
CA GLY A 19 0.63 -15.89 -9.60
C GLY A 19 1.36 -15.02 -8.57
N LEU A 20 2.15 -14.08 -9.09
CA LEU A 20 2.67 -12.95 -8.32
C LEU A 20 1.76 -11.76 -8.56
N VAL A 21 1.27 -11.17 -7.48
CA VAL A 21 0.47 -9.95 -7.51
C VAL A 21 1.40 -8.79 -7.16
N PRO A 22 1.65 -7.86 -8.10
CA PRO A 22 2.38 -6.64 -7.80
C PRO A 22 1.69 -5.86 -6.69
N VAL A 23 2.47 -5.30 -5.76
CA VAL A 23 1.95 -4.49 -4.65
C VAL A 23 2.62 -3.13 -4.72
N ARG A 24 1.82 -2.08 -4.56
CA ARG A 24 2.31 -0.70 -4.43
C ARG A 24 1.70 -0.05 -3.21
N VAL A 25 2.41 0.91 -2.64
CA VAL A 25 1.92 1.78 -1.58
C VAL A 25 1.89 3.21 -2.09
N GLU A 26 0.72 3.83 -2.02
CA GLU A 26 0.62 5.28 -2.12
C GLU A 26 0.84 5.86 -0.72
N VAL A 27 1.75 6.81 -0.62
CA VAL A 27 2.08 7.53 0.59
C VAL A 27 1.81 9.01 0.39
N ARG A 28 1.13 9.62 1.36
CA ARG A 28 0.80 11.05 1.33
C ARG A 28 1.04 11.65 2.71
N ARG A 29 1.64 12.83 2.73
CA ARG A 29 1.72 13.63 3.95
C ARG A 29 0.44 14.46 4.10
N CYS A 30 -0.18 14.35 5.26
CA CYS A 30 -1.37 15.10 5.62
C CYS A 30 -1.02 16.50 6.16
N GLU A 31 -2.00 17.40 6.17
CA GLU A 31 -1.85 18.79 6.64
C GLU A 31 -1.50 18.87 8.13
N ASP A 32 -1.94 17.89 8.92
CA ASP A 32 -1.60 17.74 10.34
C ASP A 32 -0.16 17.25 10.58
N GLY A 33 0.61 17.03 9.50
CA GLY A 33 1.99 16.56 9.53
C GLY A 33 2.13 15.04 9.62
N THR A 34 1.03 14.30 9.71
CA THR A 34 1.04 12.83 9.73
C THR A 34 1.17 12.24 8.33
N TRP A 35 1.46 10.95 8.28
CA TRP A 35 1.61 10.18 7.05
C TRP A 35 0.49 9.16 6.94
N ARG A 36 -0.17 9.15 5.80
CA ARG A 36 -1.23 8.20 5.45
C ARG A 36 -0.84 7.46 4.19
N GLY A 37 -1.34 6.24 4.09
CA GLY A 37 -1.14 5.47 2.88
C GLY A 37 -2.14 4.36 2.69
N ARG A 38 -2.22 3.91 1.44
CA ARG A 38 -3.06 2.80 1.02
C ARG A 38 -2.28 1.89 0.09
N LEU A 39 -2.73 0.66 0.00
CA LEU A 39 -2.11 -0.35 -0.84
C LEU A 39 -2.90 -0.53 -2.12
N TYR A 40 -2.18 -0.79 -3.19
CA TYR A 40 -2.69 -1.18 -4.49
C TYR A 40 -2.13 -2.56 -4.81
N PHE A 41 -3.02 -3.42 -5.30
CA PHE A 41 -2.70 -4.75 -5.78
C PHE A 41 -2.99 -4.82 -7.27
N GLY A 42 -2.02 -5.30 -8.04
CA GLY A 42 -2.06 -5.31 -9.49
C GLY A 42 -1.23 -4.17 -10.11
N VAL A 43 -1.23 -4.12 -11.43
CA VAL A 43 -0.49 -3.12 -12.21
C VAL A 43 -1.38 -1.91 -12.44
N GLU A 44 -0.86 -0.70 -12.22
CA GLU A 44 -1.56 0.53 -12.57
C GLU A 44 -1.89 0.55 -14.07
N GLY A 45 -3.17 0.68 -14.40
CA GLY A 45 -3.68 0.62 -15.77
C GLY A 45 -4.15 -0.77 -16.22
N GLU A 46 -3.93 -1.82 -15.42
CA GLU A 46 -4.61 -3.11 -15.59
C GLU A 46 -5.82 -3.16 -14.66
N ASP A 47 -7.01 -3.33 -15.25
CA ASP A 47 -8.28 -3.34 -14.51
C ASP A 47 -8.74 -4.77 -14.21
N PRO A 48 -9.23 -5.05 -12.98
CA PRO A 48 -9.34 -4.13 -11.85
C PRO A 48 -8.05 -4.06 -11.00
N ALA A 49 -7.48 -2.86 -10.89
CA ALA A 49 -6.50 -2.55 -9.85
C ALA A 49 -7.23 -2.46 -8.51
N VAL A 50 -6.95 -3.39 -7.61
CA VAL A 50 -7.63 -3.51 -6.32
C VAL A 50 -6.91 -2.65 -5.30
N SER A 51 -7.63 -1.85 -4.50
CA SER A 51 -7.01 -0.97 -3.51
C SER A 51 -7.68 -1.04 -2.15
N THR A 52 -6.88 -0.82 -1.10
CA THR A 52 -7.39 -0.65 0.27
C THR A 52 -7.86 0.80 0.48
N GLY A 53 -8.59 1.04 1.57
CA GLY A 53 -8.64 2.38 2.16
C GLY A 53 -7.26 2.83 2.69
N GLU A 54 -7.21 4.03 3.30
CA GLU A 54 -6.01 4.54 4.00
C GLU A 54 -5.77 3.78 5.32
N ILE A 55 -5.34 2.52 5.22
CA ILE A 55 -5.11 1.62 6.36
C ILE A 55 -3.74 1.84 7.02
N LEU A 56 -2.81 2.50 6.33
CA LEU A 56 -1.47 2.81 6.84
C LEU A 56 -1.43 4.20 7.47
N TYR A 57 -0.73 4.30 8.59
CA TYR A 57 -0.58 5.53 9.34
C TYR A 57 0.81 5.61 9.98
N GLY A 58 1.41 6.80 10.00
CA GLY A 58 2.62 7.10 10.76
C GLY A 58 2.63 8.55 11.24
N VAL A 59 3.11 8.79 12.46
CA VAL A 59 3.29 10.15 12.98
C VAL A 59 4.46 10.82 12.26
N THR A 60 5.53 10.07 12.02
CA THR A 60 6.64 10.46 11.15
C THR A 60 6.69 9.58 9.90
N GLU A 61 7.49 9.99 8.92
CA GLU A 61 7.73 9.18 7.72
C GLU A 61 8.36 7.82 8.07
N ASN A 62 9.24 7.80 9.09
CA ASN A 62 9.88 6.57 9.53
C ASN A 62 8.86 5.60 10.16
N ASP A 63 7.97 6.09 11.04
CA ASP A 63 6.92 5.26 11.64
C ASP A 63 5.99 4.64 10.59
N PHE A 64 5.70 5.42 9.54
CA PHE A 64 4.92 4.94 8.40
C PHE A 64 5.65 3.80 7.67
N TRP A 65 6.93 3.98 7.35
CA TRP A 65 7.71 2.95 6.67
C TRP A 65 7.96 1.71 7.55
N GLU A 66 8.06 1.86 8.86
CA GLU A 66 8.07 0.74 9.78
C GLU A 66 6.75 -0.04 9.74
N SER A 67 5.61 0.67 9.73
CA SER A 67 4.29 0.04 9.57
C SER A 67 4.15 -0.71 8.24
N VAL A 68 4.64 -0.11 7.14
CA VAL A 68 4.68 -0.78 5.83
C VAL A 68 5.58 -2.01 5.84
N ARG A 69 6.75 -1.95 6.49
CA ARG A 69 7.67 -3.09 6.61
C ARG A 69 7.11 -4.21 7.48
N ASP A 70 6.27 -3.90 8.46
CA ASP A 70 5.61 -4.89 9.29
C ASP A 70 4.51 -5.67 8.52
N LEU A 71 4.03 -5.12 7.40
CA LEU A 71 3.17 -5.85 6.47
C LEU A 71 3.94 -6.99 5.80
N ARG A 72 3.82 -8.17 6.39
CA ARG A 72 4.36 -9.41 5.83
C ARG A 72 3.45 -9.95 4.72
N ASP A 73 4.01 -10.88 3.96
CA ASP A 73 3.34 -11.59 2.85
C ASP A 73 1.94 -12.11 3.24
N HIS A 74 1.79 -12.71 4.42
CA HIS A 74 0.49 -13.23 4.87
C HIS A 74 -0.56 -12.13 5.15
N HIS A 75 -0.16 -10.95 5.65
CA HIS A 75 -1.07 -9.81 5.82
C HIS A 75 -1.52 -9.26 4.46
N LEU A 76 -0.58 -9.06 3.53
CA LEU A 76 -0.87 -8.59 2.18
C LEU A 76 -1.78 -9.56 1.42
N ARG A 77 -1.53 -10.87 1.57
CA ARG A 77 -2.34 -11.94 0.99
C ARG A 77 -3.77 -11.92 1.54
N ASP A 78 -3.92 -11.74 2.85
CA ASP A 78 -5.23 -11.68 3.50
C ASP A 78 -6.03 -10.45 3.05
N LEU A 79 -5.37 -9.29 2.98
CA LEU A 79 -5.95 -8.05 2.43
C LEU A 79 -6.40 -8.23 0.98
N TYR A 80 -5.53 -8.75 0.11
CA TYR A 80 -5.86 -8.97 -1.30
C TYR A 80 -7.04 -9.94 -1.47
N ARG A 81 -7.06 -11.02 -0.68
CA ARG A 81 -8.19 -11.94 -0.63
C ARG A 81 -9.48 -11.23 -0.23
N SER A 82 -9.46 -10.47 0.87
CA SER A 82 -10.64 -9.74 1.37
C SER A 82 -11.19 -8.70 0.39
N LEU A 83 -10.39 -8.23 -0.56
CA LEU A 83 -10.82 -7.26 -1.57
C LEU A 83 -11.30 -7.92 -2.87
N THR A 84 -11.03 -9.21 -3.06
CA THR A 84 -11.41 -9.96 -4.27
C THR A 84 -12.52 -10.99 -4.04
N GLU A 85 -12.86 -11.29 -2.78
CA GLU A 85 -14.07 -12.02 -2.36
C GLU A 85 -15.30 -11.11 -2.24
#